data_AF-Q9ZG43-F1
#
_entry.id   AF-Q9ZG43-F1
#
_cell.length_a   1.000
_cell.length_b   1.000
_cell.length_c   1.000
_cell.angle_alpha   90.00
_cell.angle_beta   90.00
_cell.angle_gamma   90.00
#
_symmetry.space_group_name_H-M   'P 1'
#
loop_
_entity.id
_entity.type
_entity.pdbx_description
1 polymer ?
#
loop_
_entity_poly.entity_id
_entity_poly.type
_entity_poly.pdbx_seq_one_letter_code
_entity_poly.pdbx_strand_id
1 'polypeptide(L)' 'IHQNHSTALLLITHNLALVSELCEEMAIIRYGEIVEQGPVQELLHSPSHPYTQQLIRAIPKN' A
#
# COMPACT_ATOMS: atom_id res chain seq x y z
N ILE A 1 -1.51 26.09 2.06
CA ILE A 1 -0.85 25.12 1.15
C ILE A 1 -1.84 24.57 0.13
N HIS A 2 -2.39 25.45 -0.72
CA HIS A 2 -3.11 25.07 -1.93
C HIS A 2 -2.32 25.71 -3.07
N GLN A 3 -1.49 24.93 -3.76
CA GLN A 3 -0.83 25.35 -4.99
C GLN A 3 -0.87 24.18 -5.97
N ASN A 4 -1.43 24.46 -7.15
CA ASN A 4 -1.59 23.59 -8.30
C ASN A 4 -0.22 23.18 -8.89
N HIS A 5 0.45 22.25 -8.24
CA HIS A 5 1.44 21.42 -8.90
C HIS A 5 0.83 20.04 -9.08
N SER A 6 0.82 19.53 -10.32
CA SER A 6 0.60 18.10 -10.59
C SER A 6 1.79 17.32 -10.01
N THR A 7 1.81 17.17 -8.69
CA THR A 7 2.90 16.55 -7.93
C THR A 7 2.55 15.08 -7.72
N ALA A 8 3.45 14.19 -8.10
CA ALA A 8 3.37 12.80 -7.70
C ALA A 8 3.87 12.64 -6.26
N LEU A 9 3.13 11.90 -5.43
CA LEU A 9 3.51 11.54 -4.08
C LEU A 9 4.00 10.09 -4.05
N LEU A 10 5.26 9.88 -3.65
CA LEU A 10 5.76 8.56 -3.27
C LEU A 10 5.81 8.48 -1.74
N LEU A 11 4.93 7.67 -1.16
CA LEU A 11 4.89 7.41 0.28
C LEU A 11 5.55 6.07 0.60
N ILE A 12 6.57 6.07 1.47
CA ILE A 12 7.19 4.85 1.99
C ILE A 12 6.81 4.72 3.47
N THR A 13 6.03 3.69 3.79
CA THR A 13 5.54 3.45 5.15
C THR A 13 5.28 1.97 5.39
N HIS A 14 5.25 1.59 6.66
CA HIS A 14 4.77 0.28 7.12
C HIS A 14 3.31 0.33 7.61
N ASN A 15 2.71 1.52 7.68
CA ASN A 15 1.33 1.70 8.11
C ASN A 15 0.38 1.67 6.91
N LEU A 16 -0.27 0.54 6.72
CA LEU A 16 -1.21 0.32 5.61
C LEU A 16 -2.53 1.10 5.75
N ALA A 17 -2.93 1.51 6.97
CA ALA A 17 -4.10 2.37 7.15
C ALA A 17 -3.88 3.74 6.48
N LEU A 18 -2.68 4.30 6.63
CA LEU A 18 -2.31 5.56 5.99
C LEU A 18 -2.29 5.44 4.45
N VAL A 19 -1.83 4.30 3.93
CA VAL A 19 -1.81 4.02 2.48
C VAL A 19 -3.23 3.96 1.93
N SER A 20 -4.17 3.35 2.67
CA SER A 20 -5.57 3.24 2.26
C SER A 20 -6.30 4.59 2.12
N GLU A 21 -5.81 5.62 2.81
CA GLU A 21 -6.39 6.96 2.80
C GLU A 21 -5.74 7.90 1.78
N LEU A 22 -4.44 7.71 1.48
CA LEU A 22 -3.64 8.70 0.73
C LEU A 22 -3.16 8.23 -0.64
N CYS A 23 -3.22 6.93 -0.95
CA CYS A 23 -2.61 6.37 -2.16
C CYS A 23 -3.63 5.63 -3.03
N GLU A 24 -3.43 5.68 -4.35
CA GLU A 24 -4.23 4.96 -5.34
C GLU A 24 -3.61 3.61 -5.69
N GLU A 25 -2.28 3.56 -5.80
CA GLU A 25 -1.49 2.36 -6.05
C GLU A 25 -0.51 2.07 -4.91
N MET A 26 -0.18 0.79 -4.73
CA MET A 26 0.77 0.33 -3.72
C MET A 26 1.67 -0.77 -4.29
N ALA A 27 2.94 -0.74 -3.87
CA ALA A 27 3.89 -1.83 -4.06
C ALA A 27 4.35 -2.36 -2.70
N ILE A 28 4.30 -3.68 -2.51
CA ILE A 28 4.81 -4.38 -1.33
C ILE A 28 6.23 -4.84 -1.63
N ILE A 29 7.19 -4.44 -0.80
CA ILE A 29 8.59 -4.82 -0.94
C ILE A 29 8.99 -5.79 0.17
N ARG A 30 9.73 -6.84 -0.19
CA ARG A 30 10.37 -7.76 0.74
C ARG A 30 11.74 -8.17 0.22
N TYR A 31 12.76 -8.13 1.07
CA TYR A 31 14.15 -8.47 0.72
C TYR A 31 14.68 -7.76 -0.54
N GLY A 32 14.26 -6.52 -0.77
CA GLY A 32 14.70 -5.73 -1.92
C GLY A 32 13.94 -6.01 -3.22
N GLU A 33 12.91 -6.85 -3.19
CA GLU A 33 12.09 -7.17 -4.37
C GLU A 33 10.64 -6.71 -4.17
N ILE A 34 10.01 -6.23 -5.25
CA ILE A 34 8.56 -5.99 -5.29
C ILE A 34 7.88 -7.35 -5.40
N VAL A 35 7.19 -7.76 -4.34
CA VAL A 35 6.52 -9.06 -4.28
C VAL A 35 5.05 -8.99 -4.70
N GLU A 36 4.45 -7.79 -4.67
CA GLU A 36 3.11 -7.54 -5.18
C GLU A 36 2.92 -6.03 -5.45
N GLN A 37 2.20 -5.67 -6.50
CA GLN A 37 1.89 -4.27 -6.84
C GLN A 37 0.54 -4.17 -7.54
N GLY A 38 -0.20 -3.09 -7.30
CA GLY A 38 -1.48 -2.82 -7.95
C GLY A 38 -2.32 -1.78 -7.20
N PRO A 39 -3.62 -1.69 -7.52
CA PRO A 39 -4.54 -0.79 -6.84
C PRO A 39 -4.60 -1.10 -5.34
N VAL A 40 -4.52 -0.06 -4.50
CA VAL A 40 -4.54 -0.23 -3.03
C VAL A 40 -5.72 -1.10 -2.58
N GLN A 41 -6.90 -0.89 -3.17
CA GLN A 41 -8.09 -1.64 -2.77
C GLN A 41 -8.05 -3.11 -3.16
N GLU A 42 -7.38 -3.47 -4.25
CA GLU A 42 -7.20 -4.87 -4.62
C GLU A 42 -6.23 -5.56 -3.66
N LEU A 43 -5.09 -4.93 -3.35
CA LEU A 43 -4.11 -5.51 -2.43
C LEU A 43 -4.62 -5.62 -0.98
N LEU A 44 -5.50 -4.72 -0.55
CA LEU A 44 -6.09 -4.77 0.80
C LEU A 44 -7.19 -5.83 0.92
N HIS A 45 -8.01 -6.04 -0.12
CA HIS A 45 -9.20 -6.89 -0.05
C HIS A 45 -9.03 -8.25 -0.73
N SER A 46 -8.17 -8.37 -1.73
CA SER A 46 -7.93 -9.59 -2.50
C SER A 46 -6.44 -9.76 -2.87
N PRO A 47 -5.52 -9.77 -1.88
CA PRO A 47 -4.10 -9.96 -2.14
C PRO A 47 -3.79 -11.36 -2.67
N SER A 48 -3.00 -11.43 -3.73
CA SER A 48 -2.56 -12.65 -4.39
C SER A 48 -1.30 -13.24 -3.74
N HIS A 49 -0.35 -12.42 -3.30
CA HIS A 49 0.92 -12.92 -2.79
C HIS A 49 0.78 -13.40 -1.32
N PRO A 50 1.29 -14.59 -0.95
CA PRO A 50 1.17 -15.14 0.41
C PRO A 50 1.75 -14.24 1.50
N TYR A 51 2.80 -13.48 1.19
CA TYR A 51 3.36 -12.50 2.13
C TYR A 51 2.41 -11.31 2.36
N THR A 52 1.81 -10.77 1.30
CA THR A 52 0.84 -9.68 1.40
C THR A 52 -0.37 -10.12 2.22
N GLN A 53 -0.89 -11.33 1.98
CA GLN A 53 -1.96 -11.90 2.80
C GLN A 53 -1.61 -11.95 4.30
N GLN A 54 -0.38 -12.34 4.65
CA GLN A 54 0.09 -12.33 6.04
C GLN A 54 0.18 -10.91 6.60
N LEU A 55 0.71 -9.97 5.82
CA LEU A 55 0.83 -8.57 6.19
C LEU A 55 -0.54 -7.94 6.47
N ILE A 56 -1.52 -8.11 5.57
CA ILE A 56 -2.88 -7.60 5.74
C ILE A 56 -3.54 -8.20 6.99
N ARG A 57 -3.39 -9.51 7.22
CA ARG A 57 -3.94 -10.18 8.41
C ARG A 57 -3.34 -9.68 9.72
N ALA A 58 -2.13 -9.14 9.70
CA ALA A 58 -1.46 -8.59 10.88
C ALA A 58 -1.92 -7.15 11.20
N ILE A 59 -2.67 -6.49 10.31
CA ILE A 59 -3.22 -5.16 10.57
C ILE A 59 -4.36 -5.28 11.60
N PRO A 60 -4.31 -4.54 12.72
CA PRO A 60 -5.42 -4.51 13.67
C PRO A 60 -6.68 -3.95 13.01
N LYS A 61 -7.80 -4.64 13.21
CA LYS A 61 -9.13 -4.17 12.81
C LYS A 61 -9.64 -3.26 13.92
N ASN A 62 -9.70 -1.96 13.65
CA ASN A 62 -10.38 -1.00 14.54
C ASN A 62 -11.89 -1.12 14.40
#